data_AF-A0A955KFH3-F1
#
_entry.id   AF-A0A955KFH3-F1
#
_cell.length_a   1.000
_cell.length_b   1.000
_cell.length_c   1.000
_cell.angle_alpha   90.00
_cell.angle_beta   90.00
_cell.angle_gamma   90.00
#
_symmetry.space_group_name_H-M   'P 1'
#
loop_
_entity.id
_entity.type
_entity.pdbx_description
1 polymer ?
#
loop_
_entity_poly.entity_id
_entity_poly.type
_entity_poly.pdbx_seq_one_letter_code
_entity_poly.pdbx_strand_id
1 'polypeptide(L)'
;EEMCGTNGTNCDDSHGLTNEEMKVKENFVGFDFDKVWAINPEKNDGYPYLKWQTSFTGTEPADETAPVITLIGDAEVEVNLGDKYEDEGATATDDKDGDLTKKIKTTGNVDTSIVGTYVITYYVSDEAGNDAKTVERKVIVVEKTTGGGGSESTRVGTRSTKVEAVQEPVQEREGLVLGETTVGKVQNKHQFTKDLYQGMNDPDIVQLQAFLRAAGFFNYPTDTGYFGPITRAAVIQYQKYHGVTPSVGYVGPLTRAWLNL
;
A
#
# COMPACT_ATOMS: atom_id res chain seq x y z
N GLU A 1 -34.91 -37.12 24.38
CA GLU A 1 -35.14 -38.55 24.64
C GLU A 1 -35.00 -38.83 26.13
N GLU A 2 -35.81 -39.77 26.62
CA GLU A 2 -35.86 -40.43 27.96
C GLU A 2 -36.01 -39.57 29.22
N MET A 3 -36.67 -39.97 30.31
CA MET A 3 -37.82 -40.82 30.67
C MET A 3 -38.01 -40.55 32.18
N CYS A 4 -39.22 -40.34 32.68
CA CYS A 4 -39.53 -40.62 34.09
C CYS A 4 -40.87 -41.36 34.18
N GLY A 5 -40.84 -42.46 34.95
CA GLY A 5 -41.77 -43.56 34.88
C GLY A 5 -42.96 -43.48 35.84
N THR A 6 -43.83 -44.45 35.65
CA THR A 6 -45.06 -44.72 36.39
C THR A 6 -44.80 -45.00 37.88
N ASN A 7 -44.97 -44.00 38.74
CA ASN A 7 -45.61 -44.11 40.07
C ASN A 7 -45.55 -42.74 40.75
N GLY A 8 -46.71 -42.13 40.95
CA GLY A 8 -46.86 -40.73 41.33
C GLY A 8 -46.05 -40.33 42.56
N THR A 9 -45.12 -39.40 42.38
CA THR A 9 -44.92 -38.16 43.16
C THR A 9 -43.69 -37.43 42.59
N ASN A 10 -43.87 -36.15 42.22
CA ASN A 10 -42.87 -35.20 41.72
C ASN A 10 -42.15 -35.51 40.39
N CYS A 11 -42.69 -34.97 39.29
CA CYS A 11 -41.85 -34.41 38.24
C CYS A 11 -41.90 -32.89 38.42
N ASP A 12 -40.75 -32.32 38.72
CA ASP A 12 -40.44 -30.91 38.51
C ASP A 12 -40.63 -30.63 37.01
N ASP A 13 -41.75 -29.97 36.65
CA ASP A 13 -42.08 -29.56 35.29
C ASP A 13 -41.24 -28.34 34.84
N SER A 14 -39.94 -28.30 35.12
CA SER A 14 -39.03 -27.32 34.54
C SER A 14 -38.68 -27.69 33.08
N HIS A 15 -39.71 -27.81 32.26
CA HIS A 15 -39.54 -27.54 30.85
C HIS A 15 -39.18 -26.06 30.73
N GLY A 16 -37.89 -25.78 30.53
CA GLY A 16 -37.43 -24.44 30.25
C GLY A 16 -38.25 -23.85 29.11
N LEU A 17 -38.72 -22.62 29.28
CA LEU A 17 -39.56 -21.95 28.30
C LEU A 17 -38.79 -21.80 26.98
N THR A 18 -39.49 -22.06 25.87
CA THR A 18 -38.96 -21.77 24.54
C THR A 18 -38.75 -20.28 24.36
N ASN A 19 -37.96 -19.90 23.35
CA ASN A 19 -37.76 -18.49 22.99
C ASN A 19 -39.07 -17.75 22.68
N GLU A 20 -40.10 -18.45 22.18
CA GLU A 20 -41.40 -17.86 21.89
C GLU A 20 -42.24 -17.67 23.15
N GLU A 21 -42.21 -18.64 24.06
CA GLU A 21 -42.88 -18.54 25.36
C GLU A 21 -42.23 -17.47 26.24
N MET A 22 -40.90 -17.33 26.20
CA MET A 22 -40.18 -16.28 26.95
C MET A 22 -40.55 -14.85 26.53
N LYS A 23 -41.11 -14.63 25.32
CA LYS A 23 -41.50 -13.28 24.84
C LYS A 23 -42.77 -12.72 25.46
N VAL A 24 -43.52 -13.54 26.20
CA VAL A 24 -44.77 -13.10 26.85
C VAL A 24 -44.44 -12.16 28.03
N LYS A 25 -45.13 -11.03 28.12
CA LYS A 25 -44.88 -9.99 29.14
C LYS A 25 -44.92 -10.53 30.58
N GLU A 26 -45.73 -11.56 30.83
CA GLU A 26 -45.85 -12.23 32.13
C GLU A 26 -44.59 -12.98 32.56
N ASN A 27 -43.70 -13.33 31.62
CA ASN A 27 -42.42 -13.99 31.91
C ASN A 27 -41.29 -13.01 32.26
N PHE A 28 -41.53 -11.70 32.16
CA PHE A 28 -40.59 -10.64 32.51
C PHE A 28 -40.89 -10.02 33.89
N VAL A 29 -41.32 -10.83 34.86
CA VAL A 29 -41.58 -10.37 36.23
C VAL A 29 -40.32 -9.72 36.81
N GLY A 30 -40.44 -8.48 37.29
CA GLY A 30 -39.32 -7.70 37.86
C GLY A 30 -38.61 -6.74 36.89
N PHE A 31 -38.97 -6.75 35.61
CA PHE A 31 -38.45 -5.78 34.64
C PHE A 31 -39.28 -4.48 34.67
N ASP A 32 -38.60 -3.34 34.87
CA ASP A 32 -39.22 -2.02 34.81
C ASP A 32 -39.29 -1.53 33.34
N PHE A 33 -40.41 -1.82 32.68
CA PHE A 33 -40.67 -1.38 31.29
C PHE A 33 -41.06 0.10 31.16
N ASP A 34 -41.19 0.82 32.27
CA ASP A 34 -41.50 2.25 32.28
C ASP A 34 -40.23 3.10 32.35
N LYS A 35 -39.19 2.62 33.03
CA LYS A 35 -37.94 3.38 33.25
C LYS A 35 -36.69 2.75 32.64
N VAL A 36 -36.56 1.42 32.67
CA VAL A 36 -35.26 0.76 32.40
C VAL A 36 -35.28 -0.05 31.10
N TRP A 37 -36.38 -0.73 30.81
CA TRP A 37 -36.49 -1.68 29.68
C TRP A 37 -37.57 -1.26 28.68
N ALA A 38 -37.43 -1.65 27.42
CA ALA A 38 -38.45 -1.54 26.38
C ALA A 38 -38.58 -2.88 25.63
N ILE A 39 -39.75 -3.13 25.06
CA ILE A 39 -39.99 -4.26 24.15
C ILE A 39 -40.51 -3.68 22.84
N ASN A 40 -39.94 -4.15 21.72
CA ASN A 40 -40.44 -3.84 20.39
C ASN A 40 -40.35 -5.13 19.55
N PRO A 41 -41.45 -5.64 18.97
CA PRO A 41 -41.43 -6.86 18.14
C PRO A 41 -40.44 -6.83 16.97
N GLU A 42 -40.08 -5.64 16.47
CA GLU A 42 -39.16 -5.43 15.36
C GLU A 42 -37.70 -5.21 15.80
N LYS A 43 -37.43 -5.08 17.12
CA LYS A 43 -36.08 -4.89 17.65
C LYS A 43 -35.75 -5.97 18.68
N ASN A 44 -34.54 -6.52 18.59
CA ASN A 44 -34.08 -7.60 19.48
C ASN A 44 -35.07 -8.78 19.51
N ASP A 45 -35.70 -9.07 18.36
CA ASP A 45 -36.70 -10.12 18.16
C ASP A 45 -37.85 -10.14 19.20
N GLY A 46 -38.22 -8.98 19.75
CA GLY A 46 -39.25 -8.86 20.77
C GLY A 46 -38.78 -9.13 22.21
N TYR A 47 -37.49 -9.34 22.44
CA TYR A 47 -36.91 -9.41 23.77
C TYR A 47 -36.68 -8.02 24.39
N PRO A 48 -36.86 -7.87 25.72
CA PRO A 48 -36.54 -6.66 26.45
C PRO A 48 -35.13 -6.12 26.15
N TYR A 49 -35.01 -4.83 25.89
CA TYR A 49 -33.73 -4.11 25.76
C TYR A 49 -33.75 -2.83 26.60
N LEU A 50 -32.58 -2.28 26.94
CA LEU A 50 -32.50 -1.12 27.83
C LEU A 50 -32.96 0.16 27.10
N LYS A 51 -33.81 0.98 27.72
CA LYS A 51 -34.38 2.21 27.11
C LYS A 51 -33.32 3.20 26.63
N TRP A 52 -32.20 3.31 27.34
CA TRP A 52 -31.10 4.21 26.99
C TRP A 52 -30.28 3.75 25.77
N GLN A 53 -30.56 2.57 25.21
CA GLN A 53 -29.98 2.11 23.96
C GLN A 53 -30.73 2.62 22.71
N THR A 54 -31.78 3.44 22.85
CA THR A 54 -32.58 3.93 21.71
C THR A 54 -32.00 5.14 20.95
N SER A 55 -30.74 5.50 21.22
CA SER A 55 -29.95 6.33 20.30
C SER A 55 -28.52 5.81 20.24
N PHE A 56 -28.37 4.56 19.82
CA PHE A 56 -27.15 4.14 19.16
C PHE A 56 -27.50 3.83 17.70
N THR A 57 -27.77 4.87 16.91
CA THR A 57 -27.22 4.86 15.56
C THR A 57 -25.72 5.05 15.72
N GLY A 58 -25.06 4.01 16.22
CA GLY A 58 -23.61 3.96 16.26
C GLY A 58 -23.15 3.80 14.84
N THR A 59 -23.11 4.90 14.09
CA THR A 59 -22.04 5.04 13.11
C THR A 59 -20.78 4.90 13.94
N GLU A 60 -20.14 3.73 13.87
CA GLU A 60 -18.80 3.54 14.43
C GLU A 60 -17.96 4.75 14.01
N PRO A 61 -17.17 5.35 14.92
CA PRO A 61 -16.31 6.46 14.52
C PRO A 61 -15.55 6.07 13.27
N ALA A 62 -15.52 6.98 12.29
CA ALA A 62 -14.79 6.77 11.04
C ALA A 62 -13.39 6.27 11.37
N ASP A 63 -12.94 5.26 10.64
CA ASP A 63 -11.59 4.79 10.80
C ASP A 63 -10.62 5.78 10.17
N GLU A 64 -9.69 6.27 10.98
CA GLU A 64 -8.68 7.26 10.61
C GLU A 64 -7.27 6.73 10.90
N THR A 65 -7.14 5.51 11.42
CA THR A 65 -5.85 4.92 11.73
C THR A 65 -5.26 4.32 10.45
N ALA A 66 -4.02 4.66 10.13
CA ALA A 66 -3.34 4.07 9.00
C ALA A 66 -2.67 2.73 9.40
N PRO A 67 -2.60 1.74 8.48
CA PRO A 67 -1.89 0.50 8.75
C PRO A 67 -0.39 0.70 8.98
N VAL A 68 0.21 -0.26 9.69
CA VAL A 68 1.65 -0.30 9.95
C VAL A 68 2.30 -1.42 9.15
N ILE A 69 3.26 -1.07 8.28
CA ILE A 69 4.07 -2.02 7.51
C ILE A 69 5.37 -2.32 8.28
N THR A 70 5.75 -3.61 8.34
CA THR A 70 7.01 -4.08 8.93
C THR A 70 7.75 -4.96 7.91
N LEU A 71 9.01 -4.65 7.60
CA LEU A 71 9.83 -5.50 6.71
C LEU A 71 10.14 -6.84 7.36
N ILE A 72 10.12 -7.90 6.54
CA ILE A 72 10.67 -9.21 6.92
C ILE A 72 12.12 -9.24 6.45
N GLY A 73 13.09 -9.25 7.36
CA GLY A 73 14.51 -9.18 7.00
C GLY A 73 15.06 -7.75 6.92
N ASP A 74 16.21 -7.58 6.28
CA ASP A 74 16.97 -6.34 6.35
C ASP A 74 16.42 -5.21 5.46
N ALA A 75 16.47 -3.97 5.96
CA ALA A 75 16.08 -2.79 5.18
C ALA A 75 17.10 -2.43 4.09
N GLU A 76 18.33 -2.92 4.19
CA GLU A 76 19.40 -2.75 3.21
C GLU A 76 20.09 -4.09 2.98
N VAL A 77 20.12 -4.53 1.71
CA VAL A 77 20.69 -5.83 1.31
C VAL A 77 21.75 -5.60 0.24
N GLU A 78 22.94 -6.15 0.45
CA GLU A 78 24.01 -6.17 -0.56
C GLU A 78 23.94 -7.48 -1.36
N VAL A 79 24.04 -7.37 -2.69
CA VAL A 79 23.96 -8.51 -3.63
C VAL A 79 25.10 -8.41 -4.63
N ASN A 80 25.80 -9.50 -4.93
CA ASN A 80 26.83 -9.44 -5.97
C ASN A 80 26.19 -9.44 -7.37
N LEU A 81 26.88 -8.81 -8.31
CA LEU A 81 26.52 -8.78 -9.72
C LEU A 81 26.23 -10.21 -10.25
N GLY A 82 25.04 -10.38 -10.81
CA GLY A 82 24.53 -11.61 -11.40
C GLY A 82 23.98 -12.65 -10.42
N ASP A 83 24.09 -12.42 -9.10
CA ASP A 83 23.48 -13.31 -8.12
C ASP A 83 21.94 -13.19 -8.16
N LYS A 84 21.24 -14.26 -7.79
CA LYS A 84 19.77 -14.25 -7.70
C LYS A 84 19.36 -13.48 -6.45
N TYR A 85 18.44 -12.52 -6.61
CA TYR A 85 17.79 -11.82 -5.51
C TYR A 85 16.30 -12.17 -5.46
N GLU A 86 15.82 -12.63 -4.30
CA GLU A 86 14.40 -12.78 -3.99
C GLU A 86 14.08 -11.93 -2.76
N ASP A 87 13.02 -11.14 -2.86
CA ASP A 87 12.62 -10.24 -1.80
C ASP A 87 11.92 -11.01 -0.67
N GLU A 88 12.33 -10.76 0.57
CA GLU A 88 11.74 -11.41 1.76
C GLU A 88 10.35 -10.86 2.12
N GLY A 89 9.96 -9.72 1.53
CA GLY A 89 8.65 -9.12 1.71
C GLY A 89 8.50 -8.28 2.98
N ALA A 90 7.24 -8.09 3.37
CA ALA A 90 6.82 -7.32 4.52
C ALA A 90 5.50 -7.87 5.06
N THR A 91 5.17 -7.55 6.32
CA THR A 91 3.84 -7.74 6.92
C THR A 91 3.17 -6.39 7.14
N ALA A 92 1.84 -6.38 7.22
CA ALA A 92 1.08 -5.17 7.54
C ALA A 92 -0.08 -5.47 8.48
N THR A 93 -0.27 -4.63 9.48
CA THR A 93 -1.37 -4.74 10.45
C THR A 93 -2.04 -3.41 10.68
N ASP A 94 -3.34 -3.45 10.91
CA ASP A 94 -4.18 -2.32 11.25
C ASP A 94 -4.98 -2.62 12.53
N ASP A 95 -5.37 -1.58 13.28
CA ASP A 95 -6.08 -1.75 14.56
C ASP A 95 -7.55 -2.14 14.39
N LYS A 96 -8.19 -1.80 13.27
CA LYS A 96 -9.58 -2.19 12.97
C LYS A 96 -9.69 -3.30 11.94
N ASP A 97 -8.85 -3.28 10.90
CA ASP A 97 -8.91 -4.25 9.80
C ASP A 97 -8.04 -5.50 10.03
N GLY A 98 -7.18 -5.50 11.04
CA GLY A 98 -6.33 -6.64 11.37
C GLY A 98 -5.18 -6.85 10.39
N ASP A 99 -4.96 -8.10 9.93
CA ASP A 99 -3.82 -8.45 9.06
C ASP A 99 -4.09 -8.10 7.59
N LEU A 100 -3.35 -7.12 7.09
CA LEU A 100 -3.40 -6.63 5.71
C LEU A 100 -2.23 -7.11 4.85
N THR A 101 -1.41 -8.05 5.33
CA THR A 101 -0.17 -8.50 4.67
C THR A 101 -0.38 -8.91 3.21
N LYS A 102 -1.49 -9.60 2.90
CA LYS A 102 -1.81 -10.03 1.52
C LYS A 102 -2.26 -8.88 0.60
N LYS A 103 -2.64 -7.74 1.17
CA LYS A 103 -3.03 -6.53 0.43
C LYS A 103 -1.84 -5.62 0.15
N ILE A 104 -0.66 -5.90 0.74
CA ILE A 104 0.58 -5.13 0.46
C ILE A 104 0.88 -5.20 -1.03
N LYS A 105 1.11 -4.01 -1.60
CA LYS A 105 1.61 -3.83 -2.96
C LYS A 105 3.06 -3.37 -2.87
N THR A 106 3.85 -3.78 -3.85
CA THR A 106 5.26 -3.37 -3.98
C THR A 106 5.48 -2.64 -5.30
N THR A 107 6.42 -1.71 -5.29
CA THR A 107 6.99 -1.09 -6.50
C THR A 107 8.50 -1.21 -6.47
N GLY A 108 9.13 -1.06 -7.64
CA GLY A 108 10.56 -1.29 -7.82
C GLY A 108 10.85 -2.67 -8.39
N ASN A 109 11.85 -2.76 -9.26
CA ASN A 109 12.37 -4.02 -9.79
C ASN A 109 13.89 -3.99 -9.58
N VAL A 110 14.45 -5.10 -9.13
CA VAL A 110 15.88 -5.25 -8.88
C VAL A 110 16.47 -6.01 -10.06
N ASP A 111 17.34 -5.35 -10.82
CA ASP A 111 18.13 -5.99 -11.88
C ASP A 111 19.55 -6.26 -11.36
N THR A 112 19.79 -7.49 -10.91
CA THR A 112 21.10 -7.87 -10.38
C THR A 112 22.18 -7.99 -11.45
N SER A 113 21.86 -7.84 -12.74
CA SER A 113 22.85 -7.83 -13.82
C SER A 113 23.56 -6.48 -14.01
N ILE A 114 23.15 -5.45 -13.26
CA ILE A 114 23.71 -4.11 -13.32
C ILE A 114 24.00 -3.62 -11.90
N VAL A 115 25.25 -3.21 -11.65
CA VAL A 115 25.63 -2.60 -10.36
C VAL A 115 24.87 -1.30 -10.11
N GLY A 116 24.44 -1.09 -8.87
CA GLY A 116 23.67 0.09 -8.50
C GLY A 116 22.77 -0.14 -7.29
N THR A 117 22.11 0.93 -6.85
CA THR A 117 21.14 0.87 -5.76
C THR A 117 19.73 0.82 -6.32
N TYR A 118 19.01 -0.24 -5.98
CA TYR A 118 17.60 -0.45 -6.29
C TYR A 118 16.77 -0.22 -5.03
N VAL A 119 15.56 0.28 -5.19
CA VAL A 119 14.63 0.52 -4.08
C VAL A 119 13.33 -0.21 -4.35
N ILE A 120 12.93 -1.05 -3.40
CA ILE A 120 11.61 -1.67 -3.33
C ILE A 120 10.79 -0.89 -2.32
N THR A 121 9.64 -0.38 -2.72
CA THR A 121 8.74 0.37 -1.83
C THR A 121 7.48 -0.44 -1.58
N TYR A 122 7.14 -0.65 -0.31
CA TYR A 122 5.95 -1.34 0.16
C TYR A 122 4.90 -0.32 0.59
N TYR A 123 3.66 -0.56 0.18
CA TYR A 123 2.52 0.28 0.52
C TYR A 123 1.24 -0.56 0.61
N VAL A 124 0.33 -0.14 1.48
CA VAL A 124 -0.98 -0.75 1.69
C VAL A 124 -1.93 0.32 2.20
N SER A 125 -3.21 0.17 1.88
CA SER A 125 -4.29 0.99 2.43
C SER A 125 -5.30 0.06 3.09
N ASP A 126 -5.95 0.55 4.12
CA ASP A 126 -7.03 -0.14 4.83
C ASP A 126 -8.36 -0.08 4.03
N GLU A 127 -9.47 -0.56 4.60
CA GLU A 127 -10.80 -0.52 3.97
C GLU A 127 -11.46 0.86 4.01
N ALA A 128 -11.05 1.73 4.94
CA ALA A 128 -11.50 3.11 5.06
C ALA A 128 -10.77 4.08 4.11
N GLY A 129 -9.67 3.63 3.50
CA GLY A 129 -8.83 4.41 2.58
C GLY A 129 -7.67 5.13 3.24
N ASN A 130 -7.30 4.80 4.48
CA ASN A 130 -6.10 5.32 5.13
C ASN A 130 -4.85 4.62 4.58
N ASP A 131 -3.91 5.41 4.07
CA ASP A 131 -2.65 4.92 3.50
C ASP A 131 -1.60 4.72 4.60
N ALA A 132 -1.01 3.53 4.66
CA ALA A 132 0.13 3.25 5.53
C ALA A 132 1.32 4.16 5.17
N LYS A 133 2.14 4.50 6.18
CA LYS A 133 3.46 5.05 5.91
C LYS A 133 4.28 4.01 5.14
N THR A 134 4.68 4.36 3.92
CA THR A 134 5.45 3.46 3.06
C THR A 134 6.78 3.09 3.70
N VAL A 135 7.18 1.83 3.52
CA VAL A 135 8.49 1.33 3.94
C VAL A 135 9.29 0.97 2.70
N GLU A 136 10.61 1.16 2.75
CA GLU A 136 11.50 0.90 1.63
C GLU A 136 12.57 -0.12 2.01
N ARG A 137 12.89 -1.01 1.08
CA ARG A 137 14.11 -1.82 1.10
C ARG A 137 15.06 -1.32 0.02
N LYS A 138 16.33 -1.13 0.39
CA LYS A 138 17.42 -0.83 -0.54
C LYS A 138 18.17 -2.11 -0.87
N VAL A 139 18.38 -2.35 -2.16
CA VAL A 139 19.19 -3.46 -2.65
C VAL A 139 20.39 -2.88 -3.39
N ILE A 140 21.58 -3.11 -2.86
CA ILE A 140 22.83 -2.57 -3.39
C ILE A 140 23.52 -3.69 -4.15
N VAL A 141 23.54 -3.59 -5.48
CA VAL A 141 24.24 -4.54 -6.35
C VAL A 141 25.68 -4.08 -6.52
N VAL A 142 26.62 -4.90 -6.07
CA VAL A 142 28.06 -4.62 -6.08
C VAL A 142 28.81 -5.55 -7.03
N GLU A 143 29.98 -5.11 -7.51
CA GLU A 143 30.86 -5.95 -8.33
C GLU A 143 31.29 -7.21 -7.56
N LYS A 144 31.35 -8.35 -8.27
CA LYS A 144 31.87 -9.58 -7.69
C LYS A 144 33.39 -9.45 -7.53
N THR A 145 33.87 -9.27 -6.30
CA THR A 145 35.32 -9.34 -6.04
C THR A 145 35.78 -10.77 -6.26
N THR A 146 36.31 -11.05 -7.44
CA THR A 146 36.88 -12.35 -7.78
C THR A 146 38.10 -12.54 -6.89
N GLY A 147 37.99 -13.36 -5.84
CA GLY A 147 39.09 -13.69 -4.95
C GLY A 147 40.24 -14.28 -5.77
N GLY A 148 41.34 -13.53 -5.86
CA GLY A 148 42.58 -13.99 -6.49
C GLY A 148 43.18 -15.16 -5.71
N GLY A 149 42.96 -16.38 -6.20
CA GLY A 149 43.80 -17.55 -5.94
C GLY A 149 44.64 -17.81 -7.19
N GLY A 150 45.96 -17.65 -7.09
CA GLY A 150 46.87 -17.56 -8.23
C GLY A 150 47.13 -18.87 -9.00
N SER A 151 47.52 -18.69 -10.26
CA SER A 151 48.61 -19.47 -10.86
C SER A 151 49.45 -18.54 -11.74
N GLU A 152 50.72 -18.49 -11.40
CA GLU A 152 51.80 -17.76 -12.03
C GLU A 152 52.13 -18.35 -13.42
N SER A 153 52.27 -17.50 -14.45
CA SER A 153 52.98 -17.85 -15.70
C SER A 153 53.52 -16.60 -16.41
N THR A 154 54.65 -16.12 -15.90
CA THR A 154 55.88 -15.73 -16.60
C THR A 154 55.84 -15.41 -18.12
N ARG A 155 55.98 -14.09 -18.39
CA ARG A 155 56.87 -13.40 -19.35
C ARG A 155 56.35 -12.79 -20.68
N VAL A 156 56.42 -11.45 -20.67
CA VAL A 156 57.08 -10.49 -21.60
C VAL A 156 56.33 -10.05 -22.85
N GLY A 157 55.98 -8.76 -22.85
CA GLY A 157 55.55 -7.99 -24.02
C GLY A 157 55.48 -6.49 -23.71
N THR A 158 56.61 -5.82 -23.87
CA THR A 158 56.94 -4.39 -23.68
C THR A 158 55.95 -3.41 -24.34
N ARG A 159 55.64 -2.27 -23.70
CA ARG A 159 56.03 -0.87 -24.05
C ARG A 159 55.05 0.19 -23.50
N SER A 160 55.64 1.21 -22.88
CA SER A 160 55.22 2.60 -22.58
C SER A 160 53.75 2.98 -22.83
N THR A 161 53.06 3.65 -21.89
CA THR A 161 53.32 5.07 -21.56
C THR A 161 52.83 5.45 -20.16
N LYS A 162 53.65 6.26 -19.49
CA LYS A 162 53.25 7.13 -18.39
C LYS A 162 52.17 8.09 -18.90
N VAL A 163 50.96 8.02 -18.36
CA VAL A 163 50.00 9.12 -18.40
C VAL A 163 49.79 9.59 -16.97
N GLU A 164 50.11 10.87 -16.78
CA GLU A 164 49.94 11.63 -15.57
C GLU A 164 48.48 11.60 -15.10
N ALA A 165 48.31 11.68 -13.78
CA ALA A 165 47.04 12.00 -13.17
C ALA A 165 46.56 13.35 -13.71
N VAL A 166 45.60 13.30 -14.63
CA VAL A 166 44.76 14.44 -14.94
C VAL A 166 43.60 14.39 -13.95
N GLN A 167 43.69 15.20 -12.89
CA GLN A 167 42.49 15.68 -12.22
C GLN A 167 41.78 16.58 -13.24
N GLU A 168 40.84 16.00 -13.99
CA GLU A 168 39.85 16.79 -14.73
C GLU A 168 38.84 17.34 -13.70
N PRO A 169 38.52 18.64 -13.76
CA PRO A 169 37.75 19.32 -12.74
C PRO A 169 36.30 18.87 -12.74
N VAL A 170 35.74 18.72 -11.53
CA VAL A 170 34.30 18.69 -11.30
C VAL A 170 33.75 20.05 -11.74
N GLN A 171 33.31 20.16 -12.99
CA GLN A 171 32.33 21.20 -13.33
C GLN A 171 30.98 20.73 -12.79
N GLU A 172 30.69 21.25 -11.60
CA GLU A 172 29.36 21.48 -11.08
C GLU A 172 28.47 21.96 -12.25
N ARG A 173 27.59 21.09 -12.74
CA ARG A 173 26.62 21.49 -13.75
C ARG A 173 25.60 22.33 -13.02
N GLU A 174 25.86 23.62 -12.99
CA GLU A 174 24.95 24.65 -12.56
C GLU A 174 23.55 24.36 -13.09
N GLY A 175 22.55 24.60 -12.23
CA GLY A 175 21.16 24.30 -12.49
C GLY A 175 20.73 24.72 -13.89
N LEU A 176 20.11 23.79 -14.61
CA LEU A 176 19.43 24.09 -15.86
C LEU A 176 18.37 25.15 -15.56
N VAL A 177 18.70 26.40 -15.89
CA VAL A 177 17.79 27.54 -15.88
C VAL A 177 16.62 27.15 -16.77
N LEU A 178 15.50 26.79 -16.12
CA LEU A 178 14.22 26.60 -16.79
C LEU A 178 13.82 27.96 -17.37
N GLY A 179 14.03 28.12 -18.67
CA GLY A 179 13.41 29.19 -19.44
C GLY A 179 11.91 29.20 -19.16
N GLU A 180 11.36 30.38 -18.92
CA GLU A 180 9.95 30.65 -18.64
C GLU A 180 9.02 30.09 -19.74
N THR A 181 8.70 28.80 -19.66
CA THR A 181 7.73 28.15 -20.53
C THR A 181 6.75 27.36 -19.68
N THR A 182 5.76 28.08 -19.15
CA THR A 182 4.43 27.60 -18.69
C THR A 182 4.32 26.19 -18.08
N VAL A 183 5.13 25.85 -17.08
CA VAL A 183 4.80 24.75 -16.16
C VAL A 183 3.63 25.26 -15.29
N GLY A 184 2.41 24.73 -15.49
CA GLY A 184 1.26 25.02 -14.62
C GLY A 184 -0.06 25.47 -15.26
N LYS A 185 -0.28 25.35 -16.57
CA LYS A 185 -1.60 25.65 -17.21
C LYS A 185 -2.13 24.57 -18.16
N VAL A 186 -1.53 23.39 -18.18
CA VAL A 186 -2.07 22.28 -18.99
C VAL A 186 -3.27 21.70 -18.26
N GLN A 187 -4.47 21.97 -18.77
CA GLN A 187 -5.70 21.36 -18.30
C GLN A 187 -5.83 19.96 -18.88
N ASN A 188 -6.05 18.95 -18.04
CA ASN A 188 -6.25 17.60 -18.51
C ASN A 188 -7.74 17.35 -18.80
N LYS A 189 -8.06 17.03 -20.06
CA LYS A 189 -9.44 16.69 -20.45
C LYS A 189 -9.79 15.22 -20.16
N HIS A 190 -8.79 14.38 -19.87
CA HIS A 190 -8.97 12.97 -19.58
C HIS A 190 -9.17 12.75 -18.08
N GLN A 191 -10.19 11.99 -17.71
CA GLN A 191 -10.46 11.64 -16.31
C GLN A 191 -9.78 10.31 -15.98
N PHE A 192 -8.78 10.35 -15.10
CA PHE A 192 -8.18 9.15 -14.57
C PHE A 192 -9.02 8.62 -13.40
N THR A 193 -9.51 7.39 -13.53
CA THR A 193 -10.27 6.71 -12.45
C THR A 193 -9.54 5.50 -11.91
N LYS A 194 -8.60 4.94 -12.67
CA LYS A 194 -7.83 3.73 -12.32
C LYS A 194 -6.44 4.08 -11.82
N ASP A 195 -5.94 3.28 -10.89
CA ASP A 195 -4.55 3.34 -10.45
C ASP A 195 -3.59 2.97 -11.59
N LEU A 196 -2.55 3.78 -11.80
CA LEU A 196 -1.50 3.47 -12.78
C LEU A 196 -0.15 3.25 -12.08
N TYR A 197 0.53 2.15 -12.42
CA TYR A 197 1.79 1.72 -11.81
C TYR A 197 2.73 1.13 -12.87
N GLN A 198 4.01 1.09 -12.52
CA GLN A 198 5.06 0.57 -13.39
C GLN A 198 4.78 -0.87 -13.85
N GLY A 199 5.03 -1.15 -15.13
CA GLY A 199 4.84 -2.46 -15.75
C GLY A 199 3.49 -2.63 -16.46
N MET A 200 2.51 -1.74 -16.25
CA MET A 200 1.25 -1.79 -16.99
C MET A 200 1.39 -1.33 -18.44
N ASN A 201 0.56 -1.91 -19.30
CA ASN A 201 0.26 -1.43 -20.65
C ASN A 201 -1.22 -1.08 -20.70
N ASP A 202 -1.57 0.18 -20.94
CA ASP A 202 -2.95 0.63 -20.83
C ASP A 202 -3.22 1.92 -21.64
N PRO A 203 -4.43 2.09 -22.22
CA PRO A 203 -4.81 3.34 -22.88
C PRO A 203 -4.71 4.58 -21.98
N ASP A 204 -4.97 4.47 -20.68
CA ASP A 204 -4.81 5.59 -19.75
C ASP A 204 -3.34 6.02 -19.62
N ILE A 205 -2.39 5.10 -19.79
CA ILE A 205 -0.97 5.45 -19.72
C ILE A 205 -0.56 6.29 -20.92
N VAL A 206 -1.17 6.09 -22.09
CA VAL A 206 -0.96 6.95 -23.27
C VAL A 206 -1.36 8.38 -22.93
N GLN A 207 -2.53 8.54 -22.29
CA GLN A 207 -3.06 9.85 -21.88
C GLN A 207 -2.18 10.51 -20.81
N LEU A 208 -1.68 9.72 -19.85
CA LEU A 208 -0.76 10.17 -18.82
C LEU A 208 0.56 10.66 -19.43
N GLN A 209 1.16 9.89 -20.33
CA GLN A 209 2.41 10.24 -21.00
C GLN A 209 2.26 11.52 -21.83
N ALA A 210 1.14 11.66 -22.55
CA ALA A 210 0.83 12.86 -23.32
C ALA A 210 0.70 14.09 -22.41
N PHE A 211 -0.01 13.96 -21.28
CA PHE A 211 -0.16 15.04 -20.30
C PHE A 211 1.18 15.43 -19.67
N LEU A 212 1.95 14.46 -19.17
CA LEU A 212 3.24 14.72 -18.53
C LEU A 212 4.24 15.34 -19.51
N ARG A 213 4.18 14.98 -20.79
CA ARG A 213 5.00 15.61 -21.83
C ARG A 213 4.59 17.06 -22.04
N ALA A 214 3.29 17.33 -22.17
CA ALA A 214 2.78 18.69 -22.32
C ALA A 214 3.11 19.56 -21.09
N ALA A 215 3.13 18.96 -19.90
CA ALA A 215 3.49 19.62 -18.64
C ALA A 215 5.01 19.74 -18.41
N GLY A 216 5.85 19.16 -19.29
CA GLY A 216 7.32 19.26 -19.23
C GLY A 216 8.02 18.25 -18.32
N PHE A 217 7.32 17.22 -17.83
CA PHE A 217 7.88 16.19 -16.96
C PHE A 217 8.34 14.93 -17.69
N PHE A 218 7.89 14.71 -18.93
CA PHE A 218 8.17 13.47 -19.70
C PHE A 218 8.91 13.76 -21.01
N ASN A 219 10.17 13.35 -21.08
CA ASN A 219 11.08 13.65 -22.20
C ASN A 219 11.21 12.53 -23.25
N TYR A 220 10.23 11.61 -23.31
CA TYR A 220 10.23 10.55 -24.32
C TYR A 220 9.35 10.95 -25.51
N PRO A 221 9.79 10.71 -26.76
CA PRO A 221 9.14 11.26 -27.95
C PRO A 221 7.80 10.59 -28.30
N THR A 222 7.46 9.44 -27.71
CA THR A 222 6.23 8.69 -28.04
C THR A 222 5.43 8.26 -26.82
N ASP A 223 4.10 8.23 -26.94
CA ASP A 223 3.18 7.72 -25.90
C ASP A 223 2.96 6.23 -26.11
N THR A 224 3.91 5.44 -25.65
CA THR A 224 3.91 3.98 -25.82
C THR A 224 2.73 3.26 -25.16
N GLY A 225 2.06 3.90 -24.19
CA GLY A 225 1.06 3.25 -23.35
C GLY A 225 1.66 2.29 -22.32
N TYR A 226 2.99 2.17 -22.27
CA TYR A 226 3.71 1.37 -21.29
C TYR A 226 4.21 2.23 -20.14
N PHE A 227 3.90 1.84 -18.90
CA PHE A 227 4.38 2.50 -17.71
C PHE A 227 5.77 1.98 -17.35
N GLY A 228 6.79 2.43 -18.08
CA GLY A 228 8.18 2.08 -17.84
C GLY A 228 8.88 2.98 -16.80
N PRO A 229 10.20 2.77 -16.61
CA PRO A 229 11.03 3.60 -15.72
C PRO A 229 10.99 5.10 -16.05
N ILE A 230 10.91 5.46 -17.33
CA ILE A 230 10.86 6.87 -17.78
C ILE A 230 9.52 7.51 -17.37
N THR A 231 8.40 6.81 -17.58
CA THR A 231 7.07 7.27 -17.16
C THR A 231 7.03 7.44 -15.65
N ARG A 232 7.60 6.49 -14.91
CA ARG A 232 7.69 6.56 -13.45
C ARG A 232 8.48 7.79 -13.00
N ALA A 233 9.65 8.03 -13.58
CA ALA A 233 10.46 9.21 -13.25
C ALA A 233 9.67 10.51 -13.50
N ALA A 234 8.94 10.60 -14.61
CA ALA A 234 8.09 11.76 -14.90
C ALA A 234 6.97 11.96 -13.86
N VAL A 235 6.30 10.87 -13.44
CA VAL A 235 5.27 10.93 -12.39
C VAL A 235 5.88 11.37 -11.05
N ILE A 236 7.07 10.89 -10.69
CA ILE A 236 7.79 11.33 -9.48
C ILE A 236 8.02 12.84 -9.52
N GLN A 237 8.50 13.37 -10.64
CA GLN A 237 8.76 14.82 -10.79
C GLN A 237 7.47 15.63 -10.68
N TYR A 238 6.40 15.17 -11.33
CA TYR A 238 5.08 15.78 -11.23
C TYR A 238 4.55 15.79 -9.79
N GLN A 239 4.65 14.66 -9.08
CA GLN A 239 4.24 14.55 -7.68
C GLN A 239 5.03 15.50 -6.77
N LYS A 240 6.35 15.58 -6.95
CA LYS A 240 7.21 16.52 -6.20
C LYS A 240 6.82 17.97 -6.45
N TYR A 241 6.54 18.33 -7.69
CA TYR A 241 6.13 19.67 -8.07
C TYR A 241 4.82 20.11 -7.39
N HIS A 242 3.86 19.18 -7.26
CA HIS A 242 2.57 19.43 -6.62
C HIS A 242 2.54 19.13 -5.11
N GLY A 243 3.66 18.75 -4.50
CA GLY A 243 3.72 18.38 -3.09
C GLY A 243 2.94 17.10 -2.74
N VAL A 244 2.64 16.25 -3.73
CA VAL A 244 1.99 14.95 -3.51
C VAL A 244 2.97 14.02 -2.83
N THR A 245 2.65 13.64 -1.60
CA THR A 245 3.47 12.76 -0.77
C THR A 245 2.71 11.44 -0.53
N PRO A 246 3.34 10.27 -0.75
CA PRO A 246 4.73 10.08 -1.19
C PRO A 246 4.92 10.20 -2.71
N SER A 247 6.00 10.86 -3.16
CA SER A 247 6.31 11.04 -4.59
C SER A 247 7.05 9.83 -5.19
N VAL A 248 6.37 8.68 -5.26
CA VAL A 248 6.97 7.37 -5.60
C VAL A 248 6.73 6.91 -7.03
N GLY A 249 6.06 7.73 -7.86
CA GLY A 249 5.81 7.42 -9.26
C GLY A 249 4.64 6.47 -9.50
N TYR A 250 3.82 6.23 -8.48
CA TYR A 250 2.54 5.52 -8.54
C TYR A 250 1.39 6.52 -8.67
N VAL A 251 0.48 6.32 -9.62
CA VAL A 251 -0.68 7.19 -9.86
C VAL A 251 -1.90 6.66 -9.10
N GLY A 252 -1.89 6.85 -7.78
CA GLY A 252 -3.01 6.56 -6.89
C GLY A 252 -4.01 7.73 -6.77
N PRO A 253 -5.03 7.62 -5.88
CA PRO A 253 -6.07 8.64 -5.70
C PRO A 253 -5.55 10.06 -5.52
N LEU A 254 -4.51 10.24 -4.70
CA LEU A 254 -3.89 11.55 -4.45
C LEU A 254 -3.28 12.17 -5.71
N THR A 255 -2.62 11.37 -6.55
CA THR A 255 -2.03 11.87 -7.80
C THR A 255 -3.12 12.14 -8.84
N ARG A 256 -4.15 11.29 -8.89
CA ARG A 256 -5.30 11.50 -9.78
C ARG A 256 -6.09 12.76 -9.45
N ALA A 257 -6.20 13.11 -8.17
CA ALA A 257 -6.84 14.36 -7.76
C ALA A 257 -6.18 15.57 -8.42
N TRP A 258 -4.85 15.56 -8.62
CA TRP A 258 -4.14 16.62 -9.34
C TRP A 258 -4.22 16.48 -10.86
N LEU A 259 -4.16 15.26 -11.38
CA LEU A 259 -4.26 15.00 -12.81
C LEU A 259 -5.65 15.33 -13.39
N ASN A 260 -6.71 15.34 -12.57
CA ASN A 260 -8.09 15.56 -13.01
C ASN A 260 -8.59 17.02 -12.85
N LEU A 261 -7.69 17.96 -12.51
CA LEU A 261 -7.94 19.41 -12.42
C LEU A 261 -7.76 20.13 -13.76
#